data_AF-A0AAQ0J1N2-F1
#
_entry.id   AF-A0AAQ0J1N2-F1
#
_cell.length_a   1.000
_cell.length_b   1.000
_cell.length_c   1.000
_cell.angle_alpha   90.00
_cell.angle_beta   90.00
_cell.angle_gamma   90.00
#
_symmetry.space_group_name_H-M   'P 1'
#
loop_
_entity.id
_entity.type
_entity.pdbx_description
1 polymer ?
#
loop_
_entity_poly.entity_id
_entity_poly.type
_entity_poly.pdbx_seq_one_letter_code
_entity_poly.pdbx_strand_id
1 'polypeptide(L)'
;MSKFLLRDKYTCQVCSYKVKINETYVIDCHHTNPLATTGETKTELDTLVCLCPNCHRVAHLKSPPYTVLELKELIVPSQRNSR
;
A
#
# COMPACT_ATOMS: atom_id res chain seq x y z
N MET A 1 -10.11 -14.55 -5.00
CA MET A 1 -8.75 -13.99 -4.81
C MET A 1 -8.74 -12.57 -5.36
N SER A 2 -8.39 -11.57 -4.55
CA SER A 2 -8.42 -10.17 -4.98
C SER A 2 -7.32 -9.88 -6.02
N LYS A 3 -7.71 -9.23 -7.13
CA LYS A 3 -6.83 -9.03 -8.31
C LYS A 3 -5.54 -8.28 -7.99
N PHE A 4 -5.59 -7.31 -7.07
CA PHE A 4 -4.42 -6.49 -6.70
C PHE A 4 -3.36 -7.25 -5.89
N LEU A 5 -3.74 -8.22 -5.04
CA LEU A 5 -2.77 -9.01 -4.27
C LEU A 5 -1.86 -9.83 -5.20
N LEU A 6 -2.43 -10.40 -6.26
CA LEU A 6 -1.70 -11.15 -7.27
C LEU A 6 -0.85 -10.22 -8.16
N ARG A 7 -1.41 -9.07 -8.57
CA ARG A 7 -0.69 -8.03 -9.34
C ARG A 7 0.57 -7.56 -8.61
N ASP A 8 0.42 -7.22 -7.33
CA ASP A 8 1.48 -6.68 -6.48
C ASP A 8 2.35 -7.77 -5.85
N LYS A 9 2.02 -9.05 -6.10
CA LYS A 9 2.69 -10.24 -5.57
C LYS A 9 2.88 -10.18 -4.04
N TYR A 10 1.87 -9.66 -3.33
CA TYR A 10 1.90 -9.45 -1.87
C TYR A 10 3.09 -8.60 -1.39
N THR A 11 3.52 -7.62 -2.19
CA THR A 11 4.67 -6.75 -1.93
C THR A 11 4.20 -5.32 -1.68
N CYS A 12 4.75 -4.66 -0.67
CA CYS A 12 4.47 -3.24 -0.42
C CYS A 12 4.92 -2.38 -1.61
N GLN A 13 4.01 -1.59 -2.18
CA GLN A 13 4.28 -0.73 -3.35
C GLN A 13 5.07 0.55 -3.02
N VAL A 14 5.33 0.81 -1.73
CA VAL A 14 6.15 1.92 -1.26
C VAL A 14 7.57 1.46 -0.94
N CYS A 15 7.74 0.56 0.03
CA CYS A 15 9.06 0.19 0.55
C CYS A 15 9.56 -1.19 0.08
N SER A 16 8.83 -1.88 -0.80
CA SER A 16 9.14 -3.25 -1.27
C SER A 16 9.17 -4.33 -0.17
N TYR A 17 8.73 -4.02 1.05
CA TYR A 17 8.64 -5.00 2.13
C TYR A 17 7.64 -6.10 1.79
N LYS A 18 8.07 -7.35 2.04
CA LYS A 18 7.27 -8.55 1.85
C LYS A 18 7.65 -9.55 2.93
N VAL A 19 6.68 -9.96 3.74
CA VAL A 19 6.86 -11.00 4.74
C VAL A 19 5.69 -11.96 4.71
N LYS A 20 6.00 -13.24 4.92
CA LYS A 20 5.03 -14.32 5.06
C LYS A 20 5.21 -14.94 6.43
N ILE A 21 4.13 -15.05 7.19
CA ILE A 21 4.10 -15.75 8.48
C ILE A 21 3.23 -16.98 8.29
N ASN A 22 3.80 -18.16 8.48
CA ASN A 22 3.20 -19.44 8.11
C ASN A 22 2.76 -19.43 6.64
N GLU A 23 1.45 -19.52 6.38
CA GLU A 23 0.87 -19.50 5.03
C GLU A 23 0.31 -18.14 4.61
N THR A 24 0.40 -17.12 5.46
CA THR A 24 -0.26 -15.82 5.29
C THR A 24 0.75 -14.70 5.03
N TYR A 25 0.51 -13.88 4.00
CA TYR A 25 1.27 -12.65 3.76
C TYR A 25 0.79 -11.53 4.66
N VAL A 26 1.71 -10.81 5.29
CA VAL A 26 1.38 -9.62 6.10
C VAL A 26 1.40 -8.40 5.18
N ILE A 27 0.25 -8.10 4.60
CA ILE A 27 0.05 -7.00 3.65
C ILE A 27 -1.39 -6.51 3.74
N ASP A 28 -1.56 -5.19 3.65
CA ASP A 28 -2.85 -4.53 3.69
C ASP A 28 -3.22 -3.99 2.31
N CYS A 29 -4.52 -3.95 2.05
CA CYS A 29 -5.10 -3.27 0.90
C CYS A 29 -5.31 -1.80 1.23
N HIS A 30 -4.83 -0.90 0.36
CA HIS A 30 -4.99 0.53 0.52
C HIS A 30 -5.63 1.16 -0.73
N HIS A 31 -6.61 2.04 -0.53
CA HIS A 31 -7.25 2.81 -1.61
C HIS A 31 -6.41 4.06 -1.91
N THR A 32 -5.89 4.19 -3.12
CA THR A 32 -5.07 5.33 -3.54
C THR A 32 -5.87 6.57 -3.92
N ASN A 33 -7.21 6.47 -4.01
CA ASN A 33 -8.09 7.59 -4.28
C ASN A 33 -9.16 7.68 -3.18
N PRO A 34 -9.27 8.80 -2.44
CA PRO A 34 -10.42 9.04 -1.59
C PRO A 34 -11.64 9.24 -2.51
N LEU A 35 -12.56 8.28 -2.52
CA LEU A 35 -13.79 8.28 -3.33
C LEU A 35 -14.80 9.40 -2.97
N ALA A 36 -14.37 10.48 -2.30
CA ALA A 36 -15.27 11.46 -1.70
C ALA A 36 -15.42 12.79 -2.48
N THR A 37 -14.79 12.95 -3.66
CA THR A 37 -14.75 14.28 -4.33
C THR A 37 -15.33 14.32 -5.74
N THR A 38 -15.77 13.20 -6.32
CA THR A 38 -16.34 13.18 -7.68
C THR A 38 -17.51 12.19 -7.74
N GLY A 39 -18.67 12.61 -8.24
CA GLY A 39 -19.83 11.73 -8.44
C GLY A 39 -19.52 10.49 -9.30
N GLU A 40 -20.40 9.48 -9.25
CA GLU A 40 -20.32 8.17 -9.93
C GLU A 40 -18.92 7.76 -10.42
N THR A 41 -17.94 7.70 -9.52
CA THR A 41 -16.66 7.06 -9.85
C THR A 41 -16.85 5.57 -9.78
N LYS A 42 -16.72 4.89 -10.93
CA LYS A 42 -16.48 3.44 -10.94
C LYS A 42 -15.36 3.17 -9.95
N THR A 43 -15.62 2.31 -8.98
CA THR A 43 -14.60 1.71 -8.12
C THR A 43 -13.74 0.81 -9.00
N GLU A 44 -12.90 1.42 -9.83
CA GLU A 44 -11.95 0.71 -10.64
C GLU A 44 -10.99 0.03 -9.66
N LEU A 45 -10.94 -1.30 -9.71
CA LEU A 45 -10.04 -2.12 -8.89
C LEU A 45 -8.56 -1.69 -9.01
N ASP A 46 -8.25 -0.85 -10.00
CA ASP A 46 -6.96 -0.21 -10.23
C ASP A 46 -6.57 0.82 -9.17
N THR A 47 -7.52 1.32 -8.35
CA THR A 47 -7.21 2.27 -7.26
C THR A 47 -6.81 1.57 -5.95
N LEU A 48 -6.54 0.27 -5.97
CA LEU A 48 -6.09 -0.50 -4.80
C LEU A 48 -4.62 -0.87 -4.95
N VAL A 49 -3.85 -0.72 -3.88
CA VAL A 49 -2.43 -1.11 -3.82
C VAL A 49 -2.13 -1.88 -2.53
N CYS A 50 -1.12 -2.74 -2.59
CA CYS A 50 -0.57 -3.41 -1.42
C CYS A 50 0.36 -2.48 -0.63
N LEU A 51 0.11 -2.30 0.66
CA LEU A 51 1.02 -1.63 1.60
C LEU A 51 1.33 -2.57 2.77
N CYS A 52 2.56 -2.53 3.29
CA CYS A 52 2.84 -3.18 4.58
C CYS A 52 2.18 -2.40 5.72
N PRO A 53 1.93 -3.01 6.90
CA PRO A 53 1.25 -2.33 8.01
C PRO A 53 1.87 -0.98 8.39
N ASN A 54 3.20 -0.85 8.29
CA ASN A 54 3.91 0.40 8.58
C ASN A 54 3.59 1.49 7.55
N CYS A 55 3.74 1.19 6.25
CA CYS A 55 3.44 2.16 5.19
C CYS A 55 1.95 2.52 5.18
N HIS A 56 1.08 1.54 5.46
CA HIS A 56 -0.35 1.74 5.54
C HIS A 56 -0.72 2.70 6.69
N ARG A 57 -0.10 2.53 7.87
CA ARG A 57 -0.27 3.46 8.99
C ARG A 57 0.22 4.87 8.65
N VAL A 58 1.36 5.00 7.96
CA VAL A 58 1.89 6.31 7.54
C VAL A 58 0.94 6.98 6.55
N ALA A 59 0.35 6.24 5.60
CA ALA A 59 -0.63 6.76 4.64
C ALA A 59 -1.78 7.51 5.34
N HIS A 60 -2.26 6.95 6.45
CA HIS A 60 -3.37 7.50 7.24
C HIS A 60 -2.97 8.55 8.28
N LEU A 61 -1.71 9.01 8.34
CA LEU A 61 -1.33 10.15 9.17
C LEU A 61 -1.88 11.49 8.63
N LYS A 62 -2.40 11.50 7.40
CA LYS A 62 -3.04 12.64 6.73
C LYS A 62 -4.44 12.25 6.26
N SER A 63 -5.33 13.23 6.15
CA SER A 63 -6.64 13.10 5.51
C SER A 63 -6.82 14.22 4.47
N PRO A 64 -6.98 13.90 3.16
CA PRO A 64 -6.96 12.57 2.57
C PRO A 64 -5.60 11.84 2.75
N PRO A 65 -5.58 10.49 2.73
CA PRO A 65 -4.35 9.71 2.90
C PRO A 65 -3.26 10.12 1.91
N TYR A 66 -2.00 9.95 2.31
CA TYR A 66 -0.88 10.15 1.38
C TYR A 66 -0.97 9.17 0.21
N THR A 67 -0.69 9.68 -0.99
CA THR A 67 -0.49 8.87 -2.18
C THR A 67 0.78 8.01 -2.08
N VAL A 68 0.86 6.96 -2.90
CA VAL A 68 2.07 6.12 -2.99
C VAL A 68 3.31 6.96 -3.33
N LEU A 69 3.16 7.98 -4.17
CA LEU A 69 4.26 8.89 -4.53
C LEU A 69 4.71 9.70 -3.31
N GLU A 70 3.79 10.36 -2.60
CA GLU A 70 4.13 11.09 -1.37
C GLU A 70 4.80 10.19 -0.33
N LEU A 71 4.31 8.95 -0.17
CA LEU A 71 4.91 7.99 0.77
C LEU A 71 6.32 7.57 0.38
N LYS A 72 6.63 7.44 -0.92
CA LYS A 72 7.97 7.11 -1.40
C LYS A 72 8.97 8.23 -1.11
N GLU A 73 8.54 9.48 -1.13
CA GLU A 73 9.37 10.62 -0.75
C GLU A 73 9.59 10.71 0.77
N LEU A 74 8.61 10.28 1.57
CA LEU A 74 8.68 10.30 3.03
C LEU A 74 9.48 9.13 3.64
N ILE A 75 9.40 7.96 3.02
CA ILE A 75 10.00 6.73 3.57
C ILE A 75 11.37 6.52 2.96
N VAL A 76 12.39 6.87 3.74
CA VAL A 76 13.78 6.48 3.44
C VAL A 76 13.98 5.02 3.86
N PRO A 77 14.49 4.14 2.98
CA PRO A 77 14.84 2.78 3.36
C PRO A 77 15.86 2.82 4.50
N SER A 78 15.52 2.25 5.66
CA SER A 78 16.53 1.99 6.67
C SER A 78 17.55 1.02 6.07
N GLN A 79 18.84 1.34 6.24
CA GLN A 79 19.97 0.54 5.81
C GLN A 79 19.66 -0.94 6.11
N ARG A 80 19.58 -1.76 5.05
CA ARG A 80 19.42 -3.21 5.21
C ARG A 80 20.71 -3.71 5.87
N ASN A 81 20.67 -3.96 7.17
CA ASN A 81 21.65 -4.84 7.79
C ASN A 81 21.41 -6.23 7.23
N SER A 82 22.11 -6.56 6.15
CA SER A 82 22.30 -7.91 5.65
C SER A 82 22.88 -8.74 6.81
N ARG A 83 22.03 -9.56 7.41
CA ARG A 83 22.46 -10.75 8.15
C ARG A 83 22.43 -11.92 7.19
#